data_AF-Q9CNE0-F1
#
_entry.id   AF-Q9CNE0-F1
#
_cell.length_a   1.000
_cell.length_b   1.000
_cell.length_c   1.000
_cell.angle_alpha   90.00
_cell.angle_beta   90.00
_cell.angle_gamma   90.00
#
_symmetry.space_group_name_H-M   'P 1'
#
loop_
_entity.id
_entity.type
_entity.pdbx_description
1 polymer ?
#
loop_
_entity_poly.entity_id
_entity_poly.type
_entity_poly.pdbx_seq_one_letter_code
_entity_poly.pdbx_strand_id
1 'polypeptide(L)'
;MYVYDIPNCNEFISMYGCDCEIEEFIQTCFFHNKDKTMKLNLSFDRTINSLRIIIYHGNKICFDLYKENLKSILLDENGNFISFFLECMQIELSIYPEFSVFIR
;
A
#
# COMPACT_ATOMS: atom_id res chain seq x y z
N MET A 1 8.81 11.88 -7.91
CA MET A 1 8.08 10.58 -7.84
C MET A 1 9.05 9.50 -8.25
N TYR A 2 9.05 8.39 -7.52
CA TYR A 2 9.89 7.22 -7.79
C TYR A 2 9.06 6.06 -8.34
N VAL A 3 9.59 5.33 -9.33
CA VAL A 3 8.93 4.17 -9.96
C VAL A 3 9.66 2.90 -9.56
N TYR A 4 8.91 1.89 -9.12
CA TYR A 4 9.42 0.59 -8.71
C TYR A 4 8.58 -0.54 -9.29
N ASP A 5 9.16 -1.74 -9.39
CA ASP A 5 8.36 -2.97 -9.58
C ASP A 5 7.56 -3.24 -8.30
N ILE A 6 8.26 -3.50 -7.18
CA ILE A 6 7.74 -3.50 -5.82
C ILE A 6 8.80 -2.85 -4.90
N PRO A 7 8.52 -1.70 -4.26
CA PRO A 7 9.45 -1.09 -3.33
C PRO A 7 9.72 -2.01 -2.12
N ASN A 8 10.93 -1.94 -1.57
CA ASN A 8 11.28 -2.63 -0.35
C ASN A 8 10.77 -1.89 0.90
N CYS A 9 10.77 -2.56 2.05
CA CYS A 9 10.36 -1.96 3.31
C CYS A 9 11.06 -0.63 3.60
N ASN A 10 12.37 -0.51 3.35
CA ASN A 10 13.11 0.73 3.67
C ASN A 10 12.60 1.92 2.86
N GLU A 11 12.17 1.71 1.61
CA GLU A 11 11.59 2.76 0.76
C GLU A 11 10.25 3.23 1.32
N PHE A 12 9.38 2.30 1.72
CA PHE A 12 8.09 2.65 2.35
C PHE A 12 8.28 3.33 3.71
N ILE A 13 9.16 2.80 4.56
CA ILE A 13 9.49 3.39 5.87
C ILE A 13 10.03 4.81 5.68
N SER A 14 11.00 4.98 4.77
CA SER A 14 11.64 6.29 4.55
C SER A 14 10.70 7.34 3.99
N MET A 15 9.74 6.98 3.13
CA MET A 15 8.84 7.95 2.49
C MET A 15 7.57 8.21 3.30
N TYR A 16 7.03 7.21 3.99
CA TYR A 16 5.72 7.32 4.64
C TYR A 16 5.76 7.18 6.17
N GLY A 17 6.90 6.81 6.76
CA GLY A 17 7.05 6.61 8.20
C GLY A 17 6.20 5.46 8.75
N CYS A 18 5.83 4.50 7.90
CA CYS A 18 5.08 3.31 8.27
C CYS A 18 5.98 2.25 8.90
N ASP A 19 5.39 1.27 9.57
CA ASP A 19 6.08 0.04 9.95
C ASP A 19 6.04 -0.95 8.77
N CYS A 20 7.01 -1.85 8.68
CA CYS A 20 7.05 -2.84 7.61
C CYS A 20 7.71 -4.14 8.08
N GLU A 21 7.07 -5.26 7.73
CA GLU A 21 7.53 -6.62 8.04
C GLU A 21 7.63 -7.44 6.76
N ILE A 22 8.49 -8.46 6.78
CA ILE A 22 8.66 -9.42 5.68
C ILE A 22 8.52 -10.83 6.26
N GLU A 23 7.54 -11.58 5.77
CA GLU A 23 7.31 -12.99 6.11
C GLU A 23 7.47 -13.84 4.84
N GLU A 24 8.50 -14.70 4.82
CA GLU A 24 8.88 -15.51 3.65
C GLU A 24 9.04 -14.67 2.37
N PHE A 25 7.99 -14.57 1.55
CA PHE A 25 7.96 -13.84 0.28
C PHE A 25 6.99 -12.65 0.28
N ILE A 26 6.29 -12.43 1.40
CA ILE A 26 5.27 -11.41 1.56
C ILE A 26 5.85 -10.25 2.37
N GLN A 27 5.83 -9.06 1.79
CA GLN A 27 6.14 -7.82 2.48
C GLN A 27 4.83 -7.13 2.88
N THR A 28 4.68 -6.76 4.14
CA THR A 28 3.50 -6.01 4.61
C THR A 28 3.90 -4.70 5.25
N CYS A 29 3.38 -3.60 4.72
CA CYS A 29 3.51 -2.25 5.27
C CYS A 29 2.26 -1.90 6.09
N PHE A 30 2.44 -1.37 7.28
CA PHE A 30 1.40 -1.06 8.25
C PHE A 30 1.33 0.45 8.49
N PHE A 31 0.18 1.03 8.16
CA PHE A 31 -0.08 2.45 8.29
C PHE A 31 -1.18 2.68 9.33
N HIS A 32 -1.06 3.79 10.05
CA HIS A 32 -2.07 4.29 10.95
C HIS A 32 -2.41 5.73 10.59
N ASN A 33 -3.69 6.07 10.62
CA ASN A 33 -4.06 7.49 10.59
C ASN A 33 -3.65 8.16 11.91
N LYS A 34 -3.69 9.51 11.92
CA LYS A 34 -3.26 10.32 13.07
C LYS A 34 -3.94 9.93 14.39
N ASP A 35 -5.23 9.59 14.33
CA ASP A 35 -6.03 9.25 15.52
C ASP A 35 -6.01 7.75 15.86
N LYS A 36 -5.27 6.94 15.07
CA LYS A 36 -5.17 5.47 15.18
C LYS A 36 -6.51 4.72 15.14
N THR A 37 -7.56 5.39 14.68
CA THR A 37 -8.90 4.80 14.48
C THR A 37 -8.96 3.96 13.21
N MET A 38 -8.13 4.29 12.22
CA MET A 38 -7.99 3.54 10.99
C MET A 38 -6.60 2.92 10.87
N LYS A 39 -6.58 1.72 10.29
CA LYS A 39 -5.34 1.00 9.95
C LYS A 39 -5.40 0.64 8.47
N LEU A 40 -4.26 0.71 7.80
CA LEU A 40 -4.12 0.29 6.42
C LEU A 40 -2.95 -0.69 6.35
N ASN A 41 -3.20 -1.86 5.77
CA ASN A 41 -2.16 -2.83 5.47
C ASN A 41 -2.00 -2.91 3.95
N LEU A 42 -0.77 -2.73 3.48
CA LEU A 42 -0.37 -3.00 2.10
C LEU A 42 0.51 -4.24 2.10
N SER A 43 0.02 -5.34 1.53
CA SER A 43 0.80 -6.58 1.42
C SER A 43 1.18 -6.86 -0.02
N PHE A 44 2.41 -7.29 -0.24
CA PHE A 44 2.98 -7.56 -1.56
C PHE A 44 3.63 -8.94 -1.58
N ASP A 45 3.20 -9.81 -2.49
CA ASP A 45 3.91 -11.07 -2.76
C ASP A 45 4.74 -10.90 -4.03
N ARG A 46 6.07 -10.98 -3.89
CA ARG A 46 7.01 -10.79 -5.00
C ARG A 46 7.10 -12.00 -5.92
N THR A 47 6.64 -13.18 -5.49
CA THR A 47 6.70 -14.40 -6.31
C THR A 47 5.66 -14.37 -7.42
N ILE A 48 4.50 -13.77 -7.14
CA ILE A 48 3.36 -13.66 -8.06
C ILE A 48 3.04 -12.20 -8.44
N ASN A 49 3.84 -11.23 -7.98
CA ASN A 49 3.62 -9.80 -8.14
C ASN A 49 2.18 -9.39 -7.78
N SER A 50 1.76 -9.74 -6.56
CA SER A 50 0.43 -9.41 -6.07
C SER A 50 0.45 -8.24 -5.08
N LEU A 51 -0.71 -7.61 -4.96
CA LEU A 51 -1.02 -6.51 -4.05
C LEU A 51 -2.29 -6.85 -3.29
N ARG A 52 -2.25 -6.68 -1.97
CA ARG A 52 -3.45 -6.65 -1.12
C ARG A 52 -3.51 -5.35 -0.35
N ILE A 53 -4.66 -4.67 -0.45
CA ILE A 53 -4.96 -3.44 0.29
C ILE A 53 -6.09 -3.78 1.28
N ILE A 54 -5.82 -3.65 2.57
CA ILE A 54 -6.84 -3.83 3.61
C ILE A 54 -6.94 -2.57 4.46
N ILE A 55 -8.13 -1.99 4.54
CA ILE A 55 -8.42 -0.87 5.45
C ILE A 55 -9.33 -1.35 6.56
N TYR A 56 -8.92 -1.03 7.79
CA TYR A 56 -9.64 -1.34 9.02
C TYR A 56 -10.14 -0.06 9.67
N HIS A 57 -11.33 -0.11 10.26
CA HIS A 57 -11.78 0.85 11.27
C HIS A 57 -11.88 0.12 12.62
N GLY A 58 -11.00 0.46 13.55
CA GLY A 58 -10.75 -0.34 14.75
C GLY A 58 -10.25 -1.73 14.39
N ASN A 59 -11.05 -2.76 14.71
CA ASN A 59 -10.77 -4.17 14.40
C ASN A 59 -11.65 -4.72 13.26
N LYS A 60 -12.46 -3.87 12.61
CA LYS A 60 -13.35 -4.30 11.52
C LYS A 60 -12.71 -3.97 10.17
N ILE A 61 -12.71 -4.93 9.25
CA ILE A 61 -12.34 -4.72 7.85
C ILE A 61 -13.44 -3.90 7.19
N CYS A 62 -13.09 -2.73 6.66
CA CYS A 62 -13.99 -1.85 5.90
C CYS A 62 -13.76 -1.96 4.39
N PHE A 63 -12.55 -2.35 3.97
CA PHE A 63 -12.17 -2.53 2.59
C PHE A 63 -11.10 -3.63 2.51
N ASP A 64 -11.23 -4.53 1.54
CA ASP A 64 -10.26 -5.58 1.25
C ASP A 64 -10.23 -5.80 -0.27
N LEU A 65 -9.09 -5.51 -0.87
CA LEU A 65 -8.85 -5.65 -2.30
C LEU A 65 -7.58 -6.45 -2.52
N TYR A 66 -7.69 -7.56 -3.24
CA TYR A 66 -6.56 -8.36 -3.70
C TYR A 66 -6.47 -8.32 -5.23
N LYS A 67 -5.26 -8.14 -5.75
CA LYS A 67 -4.96 -8.14 -7.18
C LYS A 67 -3.60 -8.76 -7.46
N GLU A 68 -3.51 -9.48 -8.56
CA GLU A 68 -2.27 -10.04 -9.11
C GLU A 68 -1.82 -9.24 -10.33
N ASN A 69 -0.63 -9.56 -10.85
CA ASN A 69 -0.05 -8.91 -12.03
C ASN A 69 0.20 -7.41 -11.85
N LEU A 70 0.66 -7.02 -10.66
CA LEU A 70 1.17 -5.68 -10.39
C LEU A 70 2.37 -5.41 -11.31
N LYS A 71 2.30 -4.32 -12.09
CA LYS A 71 3.34 -3.96 -13.06
C LYS A 71 4.33 -2.97 -12.49
N SER A 72 3.84 -1.95 -11.79
CA SER A 72 4.68 -0.97 -11.14
C SER A 72 3.94 -0.22 -10.04
N ILE A 73 4.72 0.40 -9.17
CA ILE A 73 4.27 1.24 -8.08
C ILE A 73 4.97 2.60 -8.21
N LEU A 74 4.20 3.68 -8.13
CA LEU A 74 4.71 5.04 -7.99
C LEU A 74 4.56 5.49 -6.54
N LEU A 75 5.68 5.89 -5.95
CA LEU A 75 5.72 6.53 -4.63
C LEU A 75 5.83 8.05 -4.80
N ASP A 76 4.93 8.77 -4.13
CA ASP A 76 4.97 10.23 -4.00
C ASP A 76 6.03 10.64 -2.99
N GLU A 77 6.96 11.50 -3.40
CA GLU A 77 8.03 12.02 -2.54
C GLU A 77 7.50 12.86 -1.38
N ASN A 78 6.29 13.41 -1.51
CA ASN A 78 5.64 14.14 -0.43
C ASN A 78 4.93 13.20 0.56
N GLY A 79 4.92 11.88 0.30
CA GLY A 79 4.32 10.87 1.18
C GLY A 79 2.79 10.88 1.20
N ASN A 80 2.11 11.56 0.27
CA ASN A 80 0.65 11.68 0.31
C ASN A 80 -0.06 10.55 -0.43
N PHE A 81 0.52 10.08 -1.54
CA PHE A 81 -0.13 9.12 -2.44
C PHE A 81 0.78 7.94 -2.78
N ILE A 82 0.16 6.79 -3.03
CA ILE A 82 0.78 5.62 -3.67
C ILE A 82 -0.09 5.25 -4.86
N SER A 83 0.51 5.12 -6.05
CA SER A 83 -0.20 4.62 -7.22
C SER A 83 0.29 3.23 -7.62
N PHE A 84 -0.65 2.33 -7.88
CA PHE A 84 -0.41 0.96 -8.31
C PHE A 84 -0.93 0.79 -9.73
N PHE A 85 -0.06 0.32 -10.63
CA PHE A 85 -0.38 0.08 -12.03
C PHE A 85 -0.51 -1.42 -12.27
N LEU A 86 -1.69 -1.83 -12.69
CA LEU A 86 -2.00 -3.19 -13.09
C LEU A 86 -2.38 -3.20 -14.58
N GLU A 87 -2.43 -4.38 -15.20
CA GLU A 87 -2.67 -4.49 -16.65
C GLU A 87 -3.98 -3.84 -17.13
N CYS A 88 -5.03 -3.89 -16.32
CA CYS A 88 -6.36 -3.40 -16.70
C CYS A 88 -6.90 -2.26 -15.82
N MET A 89 -6.13 -1.78 -14.85
CA MET A 89 -6.61 -0.79 -13.88
C MET A 89 -5.46 -0.05 -13.21
N GLN A 90 -5.76 1.15 -12.73
CA GLN A 90 -4.88 1.90 -11.84
C GLN A 90 -5.57 2.09 -10.49
N ILE A 91 -4.84 1.87 -9.41
CA ILE A 91 -5.31 2.14 -8.05
C ILE A 91 -4.47 3.28 -7.49
N GLU A 92 -5.11 4.33 -7.01
CA GLU A 92 -4.47 5.43 -6.28
C GLU A 92 -4.93 5.38 -4.82
N LEU A 93 -3.97 5.40 -3.91
CA LEU A 93 -4.18 5.35 -2.47
C LEU A 93 -3.66 6.64 -1.86
N SER A 94 -4.54 7.41 -1.22
CA SER A 94 -4.14 8.51 -0.36
C SER A 94 -3.86 8.00 1.05
N ILE A 95 -2.74 8.41 1.64
CA ILE A 95 -2.30 7.97 2.98
C ILE A 95 -2.70 9.00 4.06
N TYR A 96 -2.56 10.29 3.77
CA TYR A 96 -2.79 11.38 4.73
C TYR A 96 -3.74 12.44 4.18
N PRO A 97 -4.58 13.08 5.02
CA PRO A 97 -4.78 12.81 6.45
C PRO A 97 -5.64 11.57 6.73
N GLU A 98 -6.36 11.08 5.73
CA GLU A 98 -7.24 9.91 5.79
C GLU A 98 -6.98 8.98 4.63
N PHE A 99 -7.18 7.67 4.86
CA PHE A 99 -7.04 6.67 3.81
C PHE A 99 -8.20 6.76 2.82
N SER A 100 -7.88 6.89 1.54
CA SER A 100 -8.86 6.78 0.47
C SER A 100 -8.29 5.98 -0.69
N VAL A 101 -9.14 5.16 -1.30
CA VAL A 101 -8.78 4.32 -2.44
C VAL A 101 -9.61 4.77 -3.63
N PHE A 102 -8.92 5.18 -4.71
CA PHE A 102 -9.53 5.49 -5.98
C PHE A 102 -9.11 4.46 -7.02
N ILE A 103 -10.08 3.88 -7.73
CA ILE A 103 -9.85 2.84 -8.74
C ILE A 103 -10.29 3.39 -10.09
N ARG A 104 -9.38 3.33 -11.08
CA ARG A 104 -9.60 3.72 -12.48
C ARG A 104 -9.51 2.50 -13.38
#